data_AF-A0A0K8TGA3-F1
#
_entry.id   AF-A0A0K8TGA3-F1
#
_cell.length_a   1.000
_cell.length_b   1.000
_cell.length_c   1.000
_cell.angle_alpha   90.00
_cell.angle_beta   90.00
_cell.angle_gamma   90.00
#
_symmetry.space_group_name_H-M   'P 1'
#
loop_
_entity.id
_entity.type
_entity.pdbx_description
1 polymer ?
#
loop_
_entity_poly.entity_id
_entity_poly.type
_entity_poly.pdbx_seq_one_letter_code
_entity_poly.pdbx_strand_id
1 'polypeptide(L)'
;LECSARCEAVGDPHYITFDKKSFEFMGKCSYVLVETDNYTIEAENMPCDGAISESLGFTQRYRTEPPTCTKTVTIKMGDTIVKLKQGKQVSVNGMEHKIPLTLESA
;
A
#
# COMPACT_ATOMS: atom_id res chain seq x y z
N LEU A 1 14.44 -13.84 22.39
CA LEU A 1 14.64 -12.68 21.50
C LEU A 1 13.99 -13.06 20.18
N GLU A 2 12.73 -12.66 20.01
CA GLU A 2 12.02 -12.82 18.74
C GLU A 2 12.59 -11.78 17.77
N CYS A 3 13.18 -12.22 16.65
CA CYS A 3 13.62 -11.30 15.61
C CYS A 3 12.40 -10.89 14.78
N SER A 4 12.08 -9.60 14.74
CA SER A 4 11.06 -9.09 13.84
C SER A 4 11.56 -9.12 12.39
N ALA A 5 10.68 -9.50 11.46
CA ALA A 5 10.87 -9.34 10.03
C ALA A 5 10.01 -8.19 9.52
N ARG A 6 10.46 -7.50 8.47
CA ARG A 6 9.76 -6.36 7.86
C ARG A 6 9.70 -6.55 6.36
N CYS A 7 8.50 -6.44 5.80
CA CYS A 7 8.31 -6.19 4.37
C CYS A 7 8.05 -4.70 4.14
N GLU A 8 8.43 -4.20 2.97
CA GLU A 8 8.26 -2.79 2.59
C GLU A 8 7.72 -2.69 1.18
N ALA A 9 6.79 -1.77 0.97
CA ALA A 9 6.33 -1.35 -0.34
C ALA A 9 6.39 0.18 -0.37
N VAL A 10 7.21 0.73 -1.27
CA VAL A 10 7.48 2.17 -1.33
C VAL A 10 7.28 2.64 -2.77
N GLY A 11 6.19 3.40 -2.97
CA GLY A 11 5.81 3.89 -4.29
C GLY A 11 5.52 2.75 -5.28
N ASP A 12 5.66 3.06 -6.57
CA ASP A 12 5.78 2.09 -7.65
C ASP A 12 7.16 2.24 -8.28
N PRO A 13 7.98 1.18 -8.38
CA PRO A 13 7.64 -0.23 -8.18
C PRO A 13 8.37 -0.95 -7.04
N HIS A 14 8.84 -0.26 -5.99
CA HIS A 14 9.85 -0.84 -5.10
C HIS A 14 9.29 -1.66 -3.94
N TYR A 15 9.60 -2.96 -3.94
CA TYR A 15 9.22 -3.90 -2.89
C TYR A 15 10.46 -4.52 -2.22
N ILE A 16 10.35 -4.76 -0.91
CA ILE A 16 11.32 -5.53 -0.11
C ILE A 16 10.54 -6.60 0.65
N THR A 17 10.90 -7.87 0.46
CA THR A 17 10.29 -9.01 1.17
C THR A 17 10.78 -9.12 2.62
N PHE A 18 10.12 -9.95 3.43
CA PHE A 18 10.52 -10.22 4.82
C PHE A 18 11.95 -10.77 4.96
N ASP A 19 12.43 -11.52 3.95
CA ASP A 19 13.80 -12.05 3.85
C ASP A 19 14.76 -11.10 3.09
N LYS A 20 14.38 -9.81 2.97
CA LYS A 20 15.20 -8.71 2.44
C LYS A 20 15.50 -8.78 0.93
N LYS A 21 14.71 -9.50 0.15
CA LYS A 21 14.85 -9.50 -1.32
C LYS A 21 14.15 -8.28 -1.89
N SER A 22 14.90 -7.50 -2.66
CA SER A 22 14.35 -6.36 -3.41
C SER A 22 13.88 -6.80 -4.79
N PHE A 23 12.75 -6.27 -5.23
CA PHE A 23 12.27 -6.43 -6.60
C PHE A 23 11.41 -5.24 -7.03
N GLU A 24 11.23 -5.12 -8.34
CA GLU A 24 10.38 -4.12 -8.96
C GLU A 24 9.17 -4.78 -9.62
N PHE A 25 7.97 -4.31 -9.30
CA PHE A 25 6.73 -4.73 -9.95
C PHE A 25 5.78 -3.56 -10.24
N MET A 26 5.61 -3.23 -11.53
CA MET A 26 4.78 -2.12 -12.02
C MET A 26 3.33 -2.54 -12.26
N GLY A 27 2.63 -2.92 -11.19
CA GLY A 27 1.26 -3.38 -11.25
C GLY A 27 0.23 -2.24 -11.16
N LYS A 28 -0.79 -2.26 -12.03
CA LYS A 28 -1.89 -1.26 -12.08
C LYS A 28 -3.26 -1.80 -11.64
N CYS A 29 -3.25 -2.69 -10.66
CA CYS A 29 -4.43 -3.38 -10.14
C CYS A 29 -4.35 -3.53 -8.61
N SER A 30 -5.21 -4.39 -8.05
CA SER A 30 -5.16 -4.81 -6.66
C SER A 30 -4.28 -6.05 -6.51
N TYR A 31 -3.37 -6.01 -5.54
CA TYR A 31 -2.45 -7.09 -5.24
C TYR A 31 -2.46 -7.42 -3.75
N VAL A 32 -2.41 -8.72 -3.45
CA VAL A 32 -2.24 -9.22 -2.09
C VAL A 32 -0.76 -9.09 -1.73
N LEU A 33 -0.45 -8.32 -0.68
CA LEU A 33 0.91 -8.16 -0.15
C LEU A 33 1.21 -9.19 0.93
N VAL A 34 0.23 -9.46 1.79
CA VAL A 34 0.32 -10.42 2.88
C VAL A 34 -1.02 -11.13 3.01
N GLU A 35 -0.99 -12.45 3.14
CA GLU A 35 -2.15 -13.29 3.42
C GLU A 35 -1.79 -14.27 4.53
N THR A 36 -2.63 -14.33 5.55
CA THR A 36 -2.50 -15.21 6.72
C THR A 36 -3.88 -15.72 7.11
N ASP A 37 -3.95 -16.68 8.03
CA ASP A 37 -5.23 -17.16 8.56
C ASP A 37 -6.06 -16.08 9.28
N ASN A 38 -5.40 -15.04 9.80
CA ASN A 38 -6.04 -14.01 10.63
C ASN A 38 -6.31 -12.69 9.89
N TYR A 39 -5.48 -12.38 8.90
CA TYR A 39 -5.56 -11.12 8.18
C TYR A 39 -4.97 -11.15 6.78
N THR A 40 -5.47 -10.25 5.94
CA THR A 40 -4.97 -9.98 4.59
C THR A 40 -4.65 -8.49 4.46
N ILE A 41 -3.55 -8.18 3.78
CA ILE A 41 -3.16 -6.82 3.40
C ILE A 41 -3.12 -6.74 1.87
N GLU A 42 -3.95 -5.87 1.29
CA GLU A 42 -4.05 -5.62 -0.14
C GLU A 42 -3.64 -4.18 -0.47
N ALA A 43 -2.92 -3.99 -1.58
CA ALA A 43 -2.63 -2.68 -2.14
C ALA A 43 -3.31 -2.53 -3.50
N GLU A 44 -4.11 -1.47 -3.65
CA GLU A 44 -4.65 -1.03 -4.94
C GLU A 44 -3.72 0.04 -5.52
N ASN A 45 -3.14 -0.27 -6.67
CA ASN A 45 -2.28 0.66 -7.42
C ASN A 45 -3.00 1.16 -8.67
N MET A 46 -2.81 2.44 -8.99
CA MET A 46 -3.38 3.07 -10.18
C MET A 46 -2.37 4.01 -10.84
N PRO A 47 -2.47 4.25 -12.17
CA PRO A 47 -1.69 5.31 -12.82
C PRO A 47 -1.85 6.66 -12.11
N CYS A 48 -0.75 7.39 -11.98
CA CYS A 48 -0.72 8.73 -11.41
C CYS A 48 0.22 9.64 -12.21
N ASP A 49 0.07 10.95 -12.03
CA ASP A 49 0.85 11.95 -12.78
C ASP A 49 2.35 11.93 -12.46
N GLY A 50 2.77 11.18 -11.43
CA GLY A 50 4.18 11.06 -11.07
C GLY A 50 4.76 12.34 -10.49
N ALA A 51 3.94 13.22 -9.89
CA ALA A 51 4.39 14.48 -9.29
C ALA A 51 5.58 14.32 -8.33
N ILE A 52 5.67 13.18 -7.61
CA ILE A 52 6.83 12.86 -6.77
C ILE A 52 8.07 12.58 -7.63
N SER A 53 7.94 11.74 -8.67
CA SER A 53 9.01 11.46 -9.63
C SER A 53 9.51 12.74 -10.32
N GLU A 54 8.58 13.63 -10.69
CA GLU A 54 8.91 14.93 -11.26
C GLU A 54 9.66 15.82 -10.25
N SER A 55 9.16 15.92 -9.01
CA SER A 55 9.81 16.72 -7.95
C SER A 55 11.22 16.22 -7.60
N LEU A 56 11.49 14.93 -7.81
CA LEU A 56 12.79 14.30 -7.60
C LEU A 56 13.69 14.39 -8.85
N GLY A 57 13.25 15.05 -9.92
CA GLY A 57 14.04 15.22 -11.14
C GLY A 57 14.10 13.95 -12.01
N PHE A 58 13.29 12.93 -11.71
CA PHE A 58 13.13 11.76 -12.58
C PHE A 58 12.20 12.13 -13.73
N THR A 59 12.73 12.85 -14.72
CA THR A 59 11.97 13.21 -15.91
C THR A 59 11.47 11.95 -16.63
N GLN A 60 10.20 11.92 -17.01
CA GLN A 60 9.56 10.81 -17.76
C GLN A 60 10.11 10.63 -19.20
N ARG A 61 11.37 10.99 -19.46
CA ARG A 61 11.98 10.90 -20.80
C ARG A 61 12.14 9.46 -21.33
N TYR A 62 11.94 8.46 -20.48
CA TYR A 62 12.19 7.04 -20.80
C TYR A 62 11.01 6.09 -20.55
N ARG A 63 9.87 6.55 -20.04
CA ARG A 63 8.70 5.68 -19.81
C ARG A 63 7.57 6.07 -20.76
N THR A 64 7.05 5.08 -21.49
CA THR A 64 5.85 5.19 -22.32
C THR A 64 4.57 5.15 -21.52
N GLU A 65 4.60 4.58 -20.30
CA GLU A 65 3.46 4.53 -19.37
C GLU A 65 3.74 5.40 -18.13
N PRO A 66 2.71 6.07 -17.58
CA PRO A 66 2.83 6.80 -16.32
C PRO A 66 3.21 5.84 -15.18
N PRO A 67 3.88 6.33 -14.12
CA PRO A 67 4.09 5.54 -12.92
C PRO A 67 2.75 5.17 -12.28
N THR A 68 2.71 4.11 -11.48
CA THR A 68 1.57 3.87 -10.59
C THR A 68 1.83 4.44 -9.20
N CYS A 69 0.75 4.70 -8.47
CA CYS A 69 0.78 5.12 -7.10
C CYS A 69 -0.17 4.23 -6.31
N THR A 70 0.18 3.94 -5.05
CA THR A 70 -0.76 3.30 -4.13
C THR A 70 -1.92 4.23 -3.86
N LYS A 71 -3.12 3.80 -4.25
CA LYS A 71 -4.38 4.50 -4.05
C LYS A 71 -4.99 4.17 -2.69
N THR A 72 -4.95 2.89 -2.32
CA THR A 72 -5.54 2.40 -1.07
C THR A 72 -4.79 1.17 -0.57
N VAL A 73 -4.54 1.13 0.74
CA VAL A 73 -4.14 -0.09 1.45
C VAL A 73 -5.35 -0.60 2.23
N THR A 74 -5.72 -1.85 2.00
CA THR A 74 -6.84 -2.50 2.69
C THR A 74 -6.32 -3.58 3.63
N ILE A 75 -6.70 -3.50 4.89
CA ILE A 75 -6.42 -4.50 5.92
C ILE A 75 -7.74 -5.19 6.25
N LYS A 76 -7.82 -6.50 6.04
CA LYS A 76 -8.99 -7.33 6.37
C LYS A 76 -8.64 -8.21 7.56
N MET A 77 -9.43 -8.17 8.62
CA MET A 77 -9.24 -8.94 9.86
C MET A 77 -10.62 -9.42 10.35
N GLY A 78 -10.94 -10.69 10.12
CA GLY A 78 -12.31 -11.19 10.31
C GLY A 78 -13.32 -10.35 9.51
N ASP A 79 -14.36 -9.85 10.19
CA ASP A 79 -15.37 -8.97 9.59
C ASP A 79 -14.94 -7.49 9.51
N THR A 80 -13.77 -7.16 10.06
CA THR A 80 -13.26 -5.78 10.05
C THR A 80 -12.46 -5.49 8.79
N ILE A 81 -12.88 -4.48 8.04
CA ILE A 81 -12.18 -3.99 6.85
C ILE A 81 -11.73 -2.54 7.10
N VAL A 82 -10.42 -2.35 7.25
CA VAL A 82 -9.81 -1.03 7.36
C VAL A 82 -9.24 -0.64 6.00
N LYS A 83 -9.60 0.54 5.49
CA LYS A 83 -9.00 1.11 4.28
C LYS A 83 -8.27 2.41 4.61
N LEU A 84 -6.99 2.45 4.25
CA LEU A 84 -6.13 3.62 4.33
C LEU A 84 -6.03 4.22 2.93
N LYS A 85 -6.60 5.40 2.73
CA LYS A 85 -6.60 6.09 1.43
C LYS A 85 -5.60 7.24 1.44
N GLN A 86 -5.30 7.76 0.25
CA GLN A 86 -4.54 9.00 0.10
C GLN A 86 -5.20 10.17 0.86
N GLY A 87 -4.43 11.19 1.22
CA GLY A 87 -4.93 12.32 1.99
C GLY A 87 -5.22 12.02 3.46
N LYS A 88 -4.63 10.95 4.01
CA LYS A 88 -4.80 10.50 5.42
C LYS A 88 -6.25 10.15 5.78
N GLN A 89 -7.07 9.79 4.79
CA GLN A 89 -8.45 9.35 5.01
C GLN A 89 -8.45 7.87 5.43
N VAL A 90 -9.20 7.57 6.49
CA VAL A 90 -9.35 6.21 7.02
C VAL A 90 -10.82 5.86 7.05
N SER A 91 -11.17 4.67 6.54
CA SER A 91 -12.51 4.11 6.69
C SER A 91 -12.47 2.72 7.29
N VAL A 92 -13.43 2.42 8.17
CA VAL A 92 -13.61 1.11 8.80
C VAL A 92 -15.02 0.62 8.47
N ASN A 93 -15.12 -0.57 7.88
CA ASN A 93 -16.38 -1.17 7.42
C ASN A 93 -17.21 -0.23 6.52
N GLY A 94 -16.52 0.58 5.71
CA GLY A 94 -17.14 1.53 4.78
C GLY A 94 -17.47 2.91 5.37
N MET A 95 -17.37 3.09 6.69
CA MET A 95 -17.59 4.39 7.35
C MET A 95 -16.28 5.15 7.51
N GLU A 96 -16.26 6.46 7.21
CA GLU A 96 -15.07 7.28 7.40
C GLU A 96 -14.89 7.70 8.87
N HIS A 97 -13.65 7.68 9.34
CA HIS A 97 -13.30 8.03 10.71
C HIS A 97 -12.18 9.07 10.75
N LYS A 98 -12.19 9.90 11.80
CA LYS A 98 -11.08 10.79 12.12
C LYS A 98 -10.00 10.03 12.89
N ILE A 99 -8.75 10.36 12.61
CA ILE A 99 -7.58 9.83 13.31
C ILE A 99 -7.20 10.73 14.53
N PRO A 100 -6.65 10.18 15.62
CA PRO A 100 -6.37 8.76 15.86
C PRO A 100 -7.64 7.94 16.13
N LEU A 101 -7.64 6.70 15.67
CA LEU A 101 -8.73 5.74 15.88
C LEU A 101 -8.15 4.49 16.55
N THR A 102 -8.77 4.06 17.64
CA THR A 102 -8.52 2.76 18.26
C THR A 102 -9.74 1.89 17.99
N LEU A 103 -9.52 0.70 17.44
CA LEU A 103 -10.57 -0.30 17.28
C LEU A 103 -10.55 -1.18 18.53
N GLU A 104 -11.67 -1.25 19.24
CA GLU A 104 -11.81 -2.20 20.34
C GLU A 104 -11.95 -3.61 19.75
N SER A 105 -11.16 -4.56 20.26
CA SER A 105 -11.36 -5.98 19.98
C SER A 105 -12.66 -6.42 20.64
N ALA A 106 -13.55 -7.05 19.88
CA ALA A 106 -14.68 -7.79 20.43
C ALA A 106 -14.21 -9.04 21.21
#